data_AF-A0A961AXB9-F1
#
_entry.id   AF-A0A961AXB9-F1
#
_cell.length_a   1.000
_cell.length_b   1.000
_cell.length_c   1.000
_cell.angle_alpha   90.00
_cell.angle_beta   90.00
_cell.angle_gamma   90.00
#
_symmetry.space_group_name_H-M   'P 1'
#
loop_
_entity.id
_entity.type
_entity.pdbx_description
1 polymer ?
#
loop_
_entity_poly.entity_id
_entity_poly.type
_entity_poly.pdbx_seq_one_letter_code
_entity_poly.pdbx_strand_id
1 'polypeptide(L)'
;SAQLTADERVEEIRSRLSPFLAKAFRRPVSADQLNRYTQFAAAQIDAGVEFPDAMKAAAAATLASPRFLYLYDTSDPAQSESPVEVDDFELASRLSFFLWGSIPDKALLEIAASERLSEQDTLAAQIDRMLSDKRMKRFCDSFPSQWLQLDRLVSSVPDRNRFPDFYFSKYRLSMHMMLEPLLIF
;
A
#
# COMPACT_ATOMS: atom_id res chain seq x y z
N SER A 1 39.04 1.38 -4.06
CA SER A 1 37.74 1.16 -3.38
C SER A 1 38.06 0.60 -2.01
N ALA A 2 37.94 1.40 -0.95
CA ALA A 2 38.16 0.91 0.41
C ALA A 2 37.04 -0.09 0.75
N GLN A 3 37.39 -1.32 1.14
CA GLN A 3 36.44 -2.28 1.67
C GLN A 3 35.95 -1.76 3.02
N LEU A 4 34.66 -1.51 3.14
CA LEU A 4 34.01 -1.15 4.40
C LEU A 4 34.27 -2.25 5.43
N THR A 5 34.61 -1.85 6.66
CA THR A 5 34.68 -2.76 7.80
C THR A 5 33.31 -3.41 8.05
N ALA A 6 33.27 -4.53 8.78
CA ALA A 6 32.01 -5.23 9.05
C ALA A 6 30.98 -4.32 9.74
N ASP A 7 31.43 -3.52 10.71
CA ASP A 7 30.58 -2.58 11.45
C ASP A 7 30.06 -1.43 10.56
N GLU A 8 30.92 -0.85 9.71
CA GLU A 8 30.50 0.19 8.76
C GLU A 8 29.47 -0.34 7.75
N ARG A 9 29.60 -1.61 7.33
CA ARG A 9 28.64 -2.26 6.44
C ARG A 9 27.27 -2.45 7.10
N VAL A 10 27.25 -2.89 8.36
CA VAL A 10 26.00 -3.06 9.12
C VAL A 10 25.29 -1.72 9.30
N GLU A 11 26.03 -0.66 9.60
CA GLU A 11 25.47 0.68 9.73
C GLU A 11 24.94 1.22 8.39
N GLU A 12 25.63 0.96 7.28
CA GLU A 12 25.14 1.31 5.94
C GLU A 12 23.81 0.60 5.61
N ILE A 13 23.72 -0.70 5.89
CA ILE A 13 22.48 -1.49 5.70
C ILE A 13 21.36 -0.89 6.57
N ARG A 14 21.64 -0.62 7.84
CA ARG A 14 20.69 -0.04 8.79
C ARG A 14 20.16 1.31 8.31
N SER A 15 21.05 2.20 7.89
CA SER A 15 20.71 3.54 7.39
C SER A 15 19.81 3.48 6.14
N ARG A 16 20.08 2.54 5.22
CA ARG A 16 19.27 2.34 4.01
C ARG A 16 17.92 1.68 4.30
N LEU A 17 17.88 0.69 5.21
CA LEU A 17 16.66 -0.04 5.53
C LEU A 17 15.69 0.76 6.39
N SER A 18 16.17 1.62 7.29
CA SER A 18 15.31 2.42 8.18
C SER A 18 14.18 3.19 7.46
N PRO A 19 14.47 4.09 6.50
CA PRO A 19 13.41 4.82 5.80
C PRO A 19 12.56 3.92 4.90
N PHE A 20 13.13 2.85 4.36
CA PHE A 20 12.41 1.89 3.53
C PHE A 20 11.38 1.11 4.35
N LEU A 21 11.78 0.55 5.50
CA LEU A 21 10.90 -0.19 6.40
C LEU A 21 9.82 0.73 7.00
N ALA A 22 10.17 1.96 7.38
CA ALA A 22 9.21 2.91 7.92
C ALA A 22 8.11 3.23 6.90
N LYS A 23 8.49 3.37 5.63
CA LYS A 23 7.55 3.58 4.52
C LYS A 23 6.73 2.31 4.21
N ALA A 24 7.38 1.13 4.18
CA ALA A 24 6.72 -0.13 3.85
C ALA A 24 5.69 -0.54 4.92
N PHE A 25 6.05 -0.39 6.19
CA PHE A 25 5.18 -0.69 7.34
C PHE A 25 4.33 0.50 7.78
N ARG A 26 4.49 1.65 7.11
CA ARG A 26 3.64 2.84 7.25
C ARG A 26 3.62 3.41 8.67
N ARG A 27 4.70 3.18 9.43
CA ARG A 27 4.90 3.67 10.79
C ARG A 27 6.37 3.59 11.19
N PRO A 28 6.80 4.30 12.24
CA PRO A 28 8.14 4.18 12.80
C PRO A 28 8.49 2.72 13.11
N VAL A 29 9.69 2.31 12.74
CA VAL A 29 10.17 0.94 12.95
C VAL A 29 10.97 0.88 14.25
N SER A 30 10.62 -0.05 15.12
CA SER A 30 11.36 -0.27 16.37
C SER A 30 12.81 -0.69 16.09
N ALA A 31 13.72 -0.40 17.04
CA ALA A 31 15.12 -0.79 16.92
C ALA A 31 15.29 -2.31 16.70
N ASP A 32 14.48 -3.13 17.36
CA ASP A 32 14.51 -4.59 17.23
C ASP A 32 14.06 -5.08 15.85
N GLN A 33 13.00 -4.47 15.31
CA GLN A 33 12.53 -4.78 13.95
C GLN A 33 13.60 -4.40 12.93
N LEU A 34 14.17 -3.19 13.05
CA LEU A 34 15.25 -2.76 12.16
C LEU A 34 16.46 -3.69 12.26
N ASN A 35 16.88 -4.04 13.48
CA ASN A 35 17.97 -4.99 13.73
C ASN A 35 17.73 -6.34 13.05
N ARG A 36 16.51 -6.88 13.11
CA ARG A 36 16.18 -8.16 12.46
C ARG A 36 16.41 -8.13 10.95
N TYR A 37 15.94 -7.09 10.26
CA TYR A 37 16.13 -6.95 8.81
C TYR A 37 17.59 -6.63 8.45
N THR A 38 18.27 -5.81 9.25
CA THR A 38 19.70 -5.51 9.07
C THR A 38 20.56 -6.77 9.23
N GLN A 39 20.35 -7.56 10.27
CA GLN A 39 21.08 -8.81 10.51
C GLN A 39 20.80 -9.86 9.42
N PHE A 40 19.55 -9.93 8.94
CA PHE A 40 19.21 -10.81 7.82
C PHE A 40 20.02 -10.46 6.55
N ALA A 41 20.13 -9.17 6.20
CA ALA A 41 20.94 -8.75 5.06
C ALA A 41 22.44 -8.95 5.31
N ALA A 42 22.93 -8.65 6.51
CA ALA A 42 24.34 -8.85 6.88
C ALA A 42 24.75 -10.33 6.78
N ALA A 43 23.93 -11.24 7.31
CA ALA A 43 24.20 -12.68 7.26
C ALA A 43 24.28 -13.23 5.82
N GLN A 44 23.49 -12.68 4.88
CA GLN A 44 23.58 -13.04 3.46
C GLN A 44 24.94 -12.62 2.88
N ILE A 45 25.40 -11.42 3.23
CA ILE A 45 26.70 -10.91 2.76
C ILE A 45 27.84 -11.73 3.35
N ASP A 46 27.77 -12.10 4.63
CA ASP A 46 28.76 -12.96 5.29
C ASP A 46 28.79 -14.37 4.68
N ALA A 47 27.66 -14.84 4.13
CA ALA A 47 27.58 -16.08 3.34
C ALA A 47 28.08 -15.93 1.89
N GLY A 48 28.60 -14.76 1.50
CA GLY A 48 29.17 -14.50 0.18
C GLY A 48 28.20 -13.96 -0.86
N VAL A 49 26.99 -13.52 -0.46
CA VAL A 49 26.03 -12.87 -1.38
C VAL A 49 26.46 -11.41 -1.61
N GLU A 50 26.42 -10.98 -2.88
CA GLU A 50 26.70 -9.60 -3.25
C GLU A 50 25.73 -8.62 -2.57
N PHE A 51 26.25 -7.46 -2.13
CA PHE A 51 25.48 -6.47 -1.39
C PHE A 51 24.14 -6.09 -2.04
N PRO A 52 24.05 -5.82 -3.36
CA PRO A 52 22.76 -5.49 -3.99
C PRO A 52 21.73 -6.61 -3.87
N ASP A 53 22.16 -7.88 -3.94
CA ASP A 53 21.26 -9.02 -3.89
C ASP A 53 20.82 -9.33 -2.45
N ALA A 54 21.69 -9.13 -1.47
CA ALA A 54 21.32 -9.17 -0.05
C ALA A 54 20.27 -8.10 0.29
N MET A 55 20.44 -6.87 -0.25
CA MET A 55 19.45 -5.79 -0.07
C MET A 55 18.13 -6.09 -0.79
N LYS A 56 18.16 -6.68 -1.99
CA LYS A 56 16.94 -7.17 -2.67
C LYS A 56 16.24 -8.24 -1.85
N ALA A 57 16.98 -9.16 -1.24
CA ALA A 57 16.39 -10.18 -0.37
C ALA A 57 15.71 -9.55 0.85
N ALA A 58 16.33 -8.56 1.49
CA ALA A 58 15.71 -7.82 2.59
C ALA A 58 14.46 -7.05 2.16
N ALA A 59 14.48 -6.44 0.97
CA ALA A 59 13.30 -5.80 0.38
C ALA A 59 12.18 -6.81 0.09
N ALA A 60 12.51 -7.97 -0.50
CA ALA A 60 11.55 -9.04 -0.75
C ALA A 60 10.93 -9.57 0.55
N ALA A 61 11.74 -9.79 1.59
CA ALA A 61 11.26 -10.18 2.91
C ALA A 61 10.34 -9.13 3.55
N THR A 62 10.60 -7.84 3.28
CA THR A 62 9.74 -6.74 3.73
C THR A 62 8.39 -6.78 3.02
N LEU A 63 8.39 -6.93 1.69
CA LEU A 63 7.16 -6.97 0.88
C LEU A 63 6.35 -8.27 1.09
N ALA A 64 7.00 -9.36 1.47
CA ALA A 64 6.34 -10.61 1.85
C ALA A 64 5.87 -10.62 3.31
N SER A 65 6.25 -9.62 4.11
CA SER A 65 5.85 -9.53 5.50
C SER A 65 4.34 -9.30 5.61
N PRO A 66 3.64 -9.99 6.52
CA PRO A 66 2.26 -9.67 6.82
C PRO A 66 2.07 -8.18 7.14
N ARG A 67 3.06 -7.52 7.76
CA ARG A 67 3.02 -6.08 8.10
C ARG A 67 2.94 -5.17 6.88
N PHE A 68 3.42 -5.65 5.74
CA PHE A 68 3.27 -4.95 4.47
C PHE A 68 1.93 -5.29 3.82
N LEU A 69 1.62 -6.59 3.72
CA LEU A 69 0.47 -7.13 2.98
C LEU A 69 -0.89 -6.77 3.60
N TYR A 70 -0.96 -6.69 4.93
CA TYR A 70 -2.19 -6.39 5.65
C TYR A 70 -2.16 -4.98 6.24
N LEU A 71 -3.33 -4.34 6.21
CA LEU A 71 -3.62 -3.22 7.10
C LEU A 71 -3.96 -3.83 8.45
N TYR A 72 -2.98 -3.88 9.34
CA TYR A 72 -3.20 -4.28 10.72
C TYR A 72 -3.88 -3.14 11.46
N ASP A 73 -5.03 -3.45 12.04
CA ASP A 73 -5.53 -2.71 13.20
C ASP A 73 -4.76 -3.26 14.40
N THR A 74 -4.07 -2.40 15.13
CA THR A 74 -3.24 -2.77 16.29
C THR A 74 -4.11 -3.25 17.46
N SER A 75 -5.42 -3.12 17.33
CA SER A 75 -6.42 -3.69 18.22
C SER A 75 -6.74 -5.14 17.89
N ASP A 76 -6.44 -6.00 18.85
CA ASP A 76 -7.03 -7.32 18.91
C ASP A 76 -8.55 -7.18 19.19
N PRO A 77 -9.44 -7.53 18.24
CA PRO A 77 -10.89 -7.42 18.44
C PRO A 77 -11.37 -8.30 19.60
N ALA A 78 -10.57 -9.29 20.02
CA ALA A 78 -10.88 -10.19 21.12
C ALA A 78 -10.62 -9.58 22.51
N GLN A 79 -9.98 -8.41 22.63
CA GLN A 79 -9.54 -7.85 23.92
C GLN A 79 -10.17 -6.50 24.31
N SER A 80 -11.05 -5.90 23.49
CA SER A 80 -11.65 -4.60 23.80
C SER A 80 -13.18 -4.64 23.77
N GLU A 81 -13.82 -4.48 24.94
CA GLU A 81 -15.27 -4.21 25.06
C GLU A 81 -15.64 -2.77 24.64
N SER A 82 -14.64 -1.93 24.37
CA SER A 82 -14.76 -0.54 23.94
C SER A 82 -14.41 -0.37 22.45
N PRO A 83 -14.99 0.64 21.75
CA PRO A 83 -14.58 1.00 20.40
C PRO A 83 -13.07 1.19 20.37
N VAL A 84 -12.41 0.44 19.51
CA VAL A 84 -10.98 0.53 19.28
C VAL A 84 -10.64 1.96 18.85
N GLU A 85 -9.72 2.60 19.57
CA GLU A 85 -9.12 3.85 19.11
C GLU A 85 -8.19 3.55 17.93
N VAL A 86 -8.49 4.17 16.79
CA VAL A 86 -7.66 4.11 15.59
C VAL A 86 -6.51 5.10 15.78
N ASP A 87 -5.28 4.60 15.85
CA ASP A 87 -4.06 5.43 15.86
C ASP A 87 -3.98 6.24 14.55
N ASP A 88 -3.43 7.44 14.63
CA ASP A 88 -3.18 8.32 13.49
C ASP A 88 -2.39 7.63 12.35
N PHE A 89 -1.48 6.70 12.65
CA PHE A 89 -0.80 5.92 11.60
C PHE A 89 -1.74 4.97 10.86
N GLU A 90 -2.71 4.39 11.57
CA GLU A 90 -3.74 3.54 10.98
C GLU A 90 -4.70 4.39 10.16
N LEU A 91 -5.10 5.55 10.68
CA LEU A 91 -5.92 6.52 9.96
C LEU A 91 -5.25 6.98 8.65
N ALA A 92 -3.97 7.35 8.70
CA ALA A 92 -3.17 7.70 7.53
C ALA A 92 -3.14 6.56 6.49
N SER A 93 -2.94 5.33 6.97
CA SER A 93 -2.90 4.15 6.11
C SER A 93 -4.26 3.90 5.45
N ARG A 94 -5.34 3.90 6.23
CA ARG A 94 -6.72 3.70 5.74
C ARG A 94 -7.11 4.75 4.70
N LEU A 95 -6.83 6.04 4.97
CA LEU A 95 -7.08 7.13 4.01
C LEU A 95 -6.31 6.93 2.71
N SER A 96 -5.02 6.60 2.79
CA SER A 96 -4.19 6.43 1.60
C SER A 96 -4.59 5.23 0.75
N PHE A 97 -4.93 4.10 1.37
CA PHE A 97 -5.41 2.95 0.61
C PHE A 97 -6.80 3.18 0.03
N PHE A 98 -7.69 3.85 0.76
CA PHE A 98 -9.01 4.19 0.29
C PHE A 98 -8.96 5.17 -0.90
N LEU A 99 -8.28 6.30 -0.76
CA LEU A 99 -8.28 7.38 -1.77
C LEU A 99 -7.26 7.18 -2.89
N TRP A 100 -6.11 6.56 -2.62
CA TRP A 100 -5.02 6.43 -3.60
C TRP A 100 -4.68 5.00 -4.00
N GLY A 101 -5.29 3.99 -3.36
CA GLY A 101 -4.93 2.58 -3.59
C GLY A 101 -3.43 2.34 -3.37
N SER A 102 -2.81 3.05 -2.42
CA SER A 102 -1.36 3.05 -2.23
C SER A 102 -0.96 3.36 -0.80
N ILE A 103 0.32 3.19 -0.49
CA ILE A 103 0.89 3.57 0.80
C ILE A 103 0.86 5.10 0.99
N PRO A 104 0.71 5.57 2.25
CA PRO A 104 0.70 7.01 2.57
C PRO A 104 2.00 7.68 2.16
N ASP A 105 1.91 8.96 1.80
CA ASP A 105 3.08 9.77 1.52
C ASP A 105 3.76 10.25 2.82
N LYS A 106 4.96 10.82 2.66
CA LYS A 106 5.78 11.24 3.80
C LYS A 106 5.07 12.31 4.64
N ALA A 107 4.40 13.27 3.99
CA ALA A 107 3.68 14.33 4.68
C ALA A 107 2.55 13.79 5.57
N LEU A 108 1.77 12.83 5.07
CA LEU A 108 0.71 12.20 5.84
C LEU A 108 1.26 11.40 7.03
N LEU A 109 2.36 10.68 6.84
CA LEU A 109 3.04 9.94 7.92
C LEU A 109 3.68 10.86 8.96
N GLU A 110 4.21 12.01 8.57
CA GLU A 110 4.79 13.01 9.49
C GLU A 110 3.71 13.66 10.37
N ILE A 111 2.55 13.96 9.79
CA ILE A 111 1.40 14.49 10.56
C ILE A 111 0.88 13.43 11.53
N ALA A 112 0.77 12.18 11.07
CA ALA A 112 0.38 11.07 11.92
C ALA A 112 1.38 10.83 13.06
N ALA A 113 2.69 10.97 12.80
CA ALA A 113 3.73 10.89 13.81
C ALA A 113 3.66 12.01 14.85
N SER A 114 2.96 13.11 14.55
CA SER A 114 2.71 14.18 15.51
C SER A 114 1.40 14.05 16.29
N GLU A 115 0.64 12.96 16.08
CA GLU A 115 -0.66 12.71 16.74
C GLU A 115 -1.69 13.82 16.51
N ARG A 116 -1.64 14.46 15.32
CA ARG A 116 -2.53 15.55 14.92
C ARG A 116 -3.40 15.23 13.72
N LEU A 117 -3.26 14.06 13.11
CA LEU A 117 -4.03 13.69 11.92
C LEU A 117 -5.53 13.54 12.24
N SER A 118 -5.86 13.08 13.44
CA SER A 118 -7.24 12.94 13.92
C SER A 118 -7.91 14.27 14.30
N GLU A 119 -7.16 15.38 14.38
CA GLU A 119 -7.73 16.71 14.57
C GLU A 119 -8.60 17.10 13.37
N GLN A 120 -9.82 17.58 13.61
CA GLN A 120 -10.81 17.82 12.57
C GLN A 120 -10.32 18.71 11.41
N ASP A 121 -9.68 19.84 11.73
CA ASP A 121 -9.19 20.79 10.73
C ASP A 121 -7.99 20.22 9.95
N THR A 122 -7.08 19.52 10.64
CA THR A 122 -5.93 18.86 10.03
C THR A 122 -6.37 17.72 9.10
N LEU A 123 -7.34 16.91 9.54
CA LEU A 123 -7.92 15.83 8.76
C LEU A 123 -8.59 16.34 7.49
N ALA A 124 -9.45 17.38 7.60
CA ALA A 124 -10.13 17.97 6.46
C ALA A 124 -9.13 18.51 5.43
N ALA A 125 -8.12 19.25 5.88
CA ALA A 125 -7.07 19.77 5.01
C ALA A 125 -6.27 18.65 4.31
N GLN A 126 -5.99 17.55 5.01
CA GLN A 126 -5.32 16.40 4.39
C GLN A 126 -6.21 15.69 3.38
N ILE A 127 -7.51 15.53 3.65
CA ILE A 127 -8.46 14.96 2.69
C ILE A 127 -8.51 15.81 1.42
N ASP A 128 -8.70 17.13 1.53
CA ASP A 128 -8.74 18.02 0.36
C ASP A 128 -7.47 17.97 -0.48
N ARG A 129 -6.30 17.92 0.19
CA ARG A 129 -5.01 17.71 -0.47
C ARG A 129 -4.96 16.38 -1.20
N MET A 130 -5.45 15.30 -0.57
CA MET A 130 -5.44 13.97 -1.16
C MET A 130 -6.41 13.84 -2.34
N LEU A 131 -7.56 14.51 -2.27
CA LEU A 131 -8.54 14.62 -3.36
C LEU A 131 -7.97 15.36 -4.57
N SER A 132 -7.10 16.34 -4.33
CA SER A 132 -6.46 17.12 -5.40
C SER A 132 -5.22 16.44 -6.02
N ASP A 133 -4.77 15.30 -5.48
CA ASP A 133 -3.59 14.59 -5.98
C ASP A 133 -3.95 13.72 -7.19
N LYS A 134 -3.07 13.67 -8.20
CA LYS A 134 -3.22 12.82 -9.40
C LYS A 134 -3.48 11.34 -9.10
N ARG A 135 -3.04 10.85 -7.93
CA ARG A 135 -3.29 9.47 -7.47
C ARG A 135 -4.76 9.19 -7.22
N MET A 136 -5.59 10.21 -6.98
CA MET A 136 -7.03 10.08 -6.83
C MET A 136 -7.70 9.40 -8.03
N LYS A 137 -7.13 9.54 -9.24
CA LYS A 137 -7.65 8.84 -10.42
C LYS A 137 -7.75 7.32 -10.21
N ARG A 138 -6.89 6.73 -9.40
CA ARG A 138 -6.95 5.29 -9.06
C ARG A 138 -8.24 4.93 -8.34
N PHE A 139 -8.76 5.80 -7.48
CA PHE A 139 -10.05 5.60 -6.84
C PHE A 139 -11.18 5.69 -7.85
N CYS A 140 -11.20 6.72 -8.72
CA CYS A 140 -12.19 6.85 -9.79
C CYS A 140 -12.21 5.64 -10.75
N ASP A 141 -11.06 5.00 -10.99
CA ASP A 141 -10.99 3.81 -11.85
C ASP A 141 -11.40 2.52 -11.10
N SER A 142 -11.06 2.40 -9.81
CA SER A 142 -11.26 1.15 -9.05
C SER A 142 -12.59 1.06 -8.31
N PHE A 143 -13.02 2.14 -7.65
CA PHE A 143 -14.22 2.14 -6.81
C PHE A 143 -15.50 1.86 -7.62
N PRO A 144 -15.79 2.55 -8.75
CA PRO A 144 -16.98 2.27 -9.53
C PRO A 144 -16.95 0.88 -10.16
N SER A 145 -15.78 0.41 -10.60
CA SER A 145 -15.62 -0.94 -11.16
C SER A 145 -16.03 -2.01 -10.14
N GLN A 146 -15.57 -1.88 -8.90
CA GLN A 146 -15.92 -2.80 -7.81
C GLN A 146 -17.37 -2.64 -7.37
N TRP A 147 -17.83 -1.41 -7.19
CA TRP A 147 -19.18 -1.10 -6.71
C TRP A 147 -20.26 -1.58 -7.69
N LEU A 148 -20.06 -1.34 -8.99
CA LEU A 148 -20.96 -1.78 -10.06
C LEU A 148 -20.67 -3.21 -10.53
N GLN A 149 -19.63 -3.86 -9.97
CA GLN A 149 -19.18 -5.21 -10.33
C GLN A 149 -18.95 -5.39 -11.83
N LEU A 150 -18.31 -4.39 -12.46
CA LEU A 150 -18.12 -4.33 -13.92
C LEU A 150 -17.36 -5.54 -14.46
N ASP A 151 -16.48 -6.17 -13.66
CA ASP A 151 -15.79 -7.41 -14.03
C ASP A 151 -16.77 -8.56 -14.37
N ARG A 152 -17.97 -8.56 -13.79
CA ARG A 152 -19.00 -9.55 -14.10
C ARG A 152 -19.50 -9.42 -15.54
N LEU A 153 -19.51 -8.20 -16.11
CA LEU A 153 -19.91 -7.96 -17.50
C LEU A 153 -19.00 -8.68 -18.50
N VAL A 154 -17.71 -8.84 -18.20
CA VAL A 154 -16.77 -9.59 -19.04
C VAL A 154 -17.13 -11.08 -19.10
N SER A 155 -17.55 -11.63 -17.97
CA SER A 155 -17.93 -13.04 -17.81
C SER A 155 -19.36 -13.35 -18.24
N SER A 156 -20.23 -12.34 -18.36
CA SER A 156 -21.62 -12.50 -18.77
C SER A 156 -21.73 -13.08 -20.18
N VAL A 157 -22.65 -14.04 -20.35
CA VAL A 157 -22.97 -14.68 -21.64
C VAL A 157 -24.47 -14.50 -21.91
N PRO A 158 -24.89 -13.34 -22.44
CA PRO A 158 -26.30 -13.09 -22.78
C PRO A 158 -26.81 -14.06 -23.83
N ASP A 159 -28.10 -14.38 -23.82
CA ASP A 159 -28.71 -15.23 -24.84
C ASP A 159 -28.50 -14.62 -26.24
N ARG A 160 -27.94 -15.42 -27.17
CA ARG A 160 -27.59 -14.97 -28.53
C ARG A 160 -28.79 -14.62 -29.39
N ASN A 161 -29.91 -15.30 -29.20
CA ASN A 161 -31.12 -15.06 -29.98
C ASN A 161 -31.82 -13.77 -29.52
N ARG A 162 -31.73 -13.45 -28.22
CA ARG A 162 -32.33 -12.25 -27.64
C ARG A 162 -31.45 -11.00 -27.75
N PHE A 163 -30.12 -11.18 -27.76
CA PHE A 163 -29.14 -10.08 -27.81
C PHE A 163 -28.08 -10.31 -28.89
N PRO A 164 -28.45 -10.33 -30.18
CA PRO A 164 -27.52 -10.58 -31.27
C PRO A 164 -26.41 -9.51 -31.38
N ASP A 165 -26.72 -8.25 -31.06
CA ASP A 165 -25.79 -7.12 -31.14
C ASP A 165 -24.60 -7.25 -30.16
N PHE A 166 -24.79 -7.98 -29.06
CA PHE A 166 -23.71 -8.26 -28.09
C PHE A 166 -22.54 -9.05 -28.69
N TYR A 167 -22.82 -9.82 -29.76
CA TYR A 167 -21.88 -10.71 -30.44
C TYR A 167 -21.44 -10.20 -31.82
N PHE A 168 -21.84 -8.98 -32.20
CA PHE A 168 -21.63 -8.43 -33.55
C PHE A 168 -20.15 -8.15 -33.88
N SER A 169 -19.31 -7.89 -32.88
CA SER A 169 -17.88 -7.61 -33.06
C SER A 169 -16.99 -8.78 -32.62
N LYS A 170 -15.78 -8.85 -33.17
CA LYS A 170 -14.74 -9.83 -32.79
C LYS A 170 -14.38 -9.74 -31.29
N TYR A 171 -14.61 -8.57 -30.69
CA TYR A 171 -14.55 -8.35 -29.25
C TYR A 171 -15.97 -8.28 -28.67
N ARG A 172 -16.22 -8.92 -27.52
CA ARG A 172 -17.52 -8.83 -26.84
C ARG A 172 -17.84 -7.36 -26.54
N LEU A 173 -19.07 -6.95 -26.79
CA LEU A 173 -19.55 -5.58 -26.50
C LEU A 173 -19.38 -5.21 -25.01
N SER A 174 -19.24 -6.21 -24.14
CA SER A 174 -19.00 -6.06 -22.71
C SER A 174 -17.85 -5.12 -22.36
N MET A 175 -16.75 -5.10 -23.12
CA MET A 175 -15.61 -4.22 -22.83
C MET A 175 -15.96 -2.74 -23.04
N HIS A 176 -16.82 -2.43 -24.01
CA HIS A 176 -17.30 -1.06 -24.24
C HIS A 176 -18.32 -0.65 -23.16
N MET A 177 -19.19 -1.58 -22.77
CA MET A 177 -20.18 -1.36 -21.69
C MET A 177 -19.53 -1.09 -20.33
N MET A 178 -18.29 -1.54 -20.11
CA MET A 178 -17.54 -1.23 -18.88
C MET A 178 -17.01 0.21 -18.85
N LEU A 179 -16.71 0.80 -20.01
CA LEU A 179 -16.10 2.14 -20.08
C LEU A 179 -17.14 3.24 -19.85
N GLU A 180 -18.37 3.05 -20.30
CA GLU A 180 -19.43 4.07 -20.19
C GLU A 180 -19.70 4.49 -18.73
N PRO A 181 -19.88 3.57 -17.75
CA PRO A 181 -20.04 3.97 -16.35
C PRO A 181 -18.83 4.68 -15.77
N LEU A 182 -17.61 4.29 -16.17
CA LEU A 182 -16.37 4.89 -15.67
C LEU A 182 -16.17 6.34 -16.13
N LEU A 183 -16.78 6.75 -17.25
CA LEU A 183 -16.72 8.13 -17.74
C LEU A 183 -17.54 9.12 -16.90
N ILE A 184 -18.41 8.62 -16.01
CA ILE A 184 -19.29 9.44 -15.16
C ILE A 184 -18.62 9.78 -13.80
N PHE A 185 -17.49 9.14 -13.49
CA PHE A 185 -16.70 9.34 -12.27
C PHE A 185 -15.37 10.06 -12.54
#